data_AF-A0AA37K8L0-F1
#
_entry.id   AF-A0AA37K8L0-F1
#
_cell.length_a   1.000
_cell.length_b   1.000
_cell.length_c   1.000
_cell.angle_alpha   90.00
_cell.angle_beta   90.00
_cell.angle_gamma   90.00
#
_symmetry.space_group_name_H-M   'P 1'
#
loop_
_entity.id
_entity.type
_entity.pdbx_description
1 polymer ?
#
loop_
_entity_poly.entity_id
_entity_poly.type
_entity_poly.pdbx_seq_one_letter_code
_entity_poly.pdbx_strand_id
1 'polypeptide(L)'
;MELTVKKAFIDKNDKGKIYKVGETLHTDELNRVNDLVARGICVIKSLESKQAEKVTFQDNEYDLNVVKDALESINAPVAKNAGVKGVTKAIEALSDESVTALKEALEK
;
A
#
# COMPACT_ATOMS: atom_id res chain seq x y z
N MET A 1 -2.41 -2.51 8.96
CA MET A 1 -3.19 -1.50 9.71
C MET A 1 -2.35 -1.06 10.90
N GLU A 2 -2.31 0.25 11.14
CA GLU A 2 -1.55 0.83 12.24
C GLU A 2 -2.50 1.17 13.40
N LEU A 3 -2.19 0.66 14.59
CA LEU A 3 -2.91 0.90 15.83
C LEU A 3 -2.05 1.68 16.81
N THR A 4 -2.61 2.68 17.48
CA THR A 4 -1.98 3.36 18.62
C THR A 4 -2.49 2.80 19.93
N VAL A 5 -1.55 2.49 20.82
CA VAL A 5 -1.82 1.90 22.13
C VAL A 5 -2.29 2.98 23.11
N LYS A 6 -3.47 2.79 23.69
CA LYS A 6 -4.07 3.66 24.72
C LYS A 6 -3.91 3.10 26.12
N LYS A 7 -3.75 1.78 26.25
CA LYS A 7 -3.51 1.10 27.54
C LYS A 7 -2.38 0.10 27.38
N ALA A 8 -1.45 0.07 28.33
CA ALA A 8 -0.35 -0.88 28.29
C ALA A 8 -0.87 -2.31 28.38
N PHE A 9 -0.31 -3.23 27.59
CA PHE A 9 -0.70 -4.63 27.59
C PHE A 9 0.45 -5.54 27.14
N ILE A 10 0.37 -6.81 27.53
CA ILE A 10 1.28 -7.87 27.09
C ILE A 10 0.68 -8.52 25.85
N ASP A 11 1.47 -8.66 24.79
CA ASP A 11 1.00 -9.27 23.54
C ASP A 11 0.66 -10.75 23.77
N LYS A 12 -0.55 -11.15 23.37
CA LYS A 12 -0.96 -12.56 23.44
C LYS A 12 -0.21 -13.42 22.42
N ASN A 13 0.20 -12.82 21.30
CA ASN A 13 0.93 -13.47 20.22
C ASN A 13 2.44 -13.52 20.50
N ASP A 14 2.94 -12.62 21.38
CA ASP A 14 4.32 -12.58 21.82
C ASP A 14 4.40 -12.16 23.30
N LYS A 15 4.43 -13.14 24.19
CA LYS A 15 4.42 -12.90 25.65
C LYS A 15 5.65 -12.15 26.14
N GLY A 16 6.71 -12.02 25.34
CA GLY A 16 7.88 -11.21 25.65
C GLY A 16 7.69 -9.72 25.33
N LYS A 17 6.66 -9.37 24.57
CA LYS A 17 6.41 -8.01 24.09
C LYS A 17 5.36 -7.31 24.94
N ILE A 18 5.77 -6.20 25.56
CA ILE A 18 4.90 -5.34 26.34
C ILE A 18 4.76 -4.02 25.61
N TYR A 19 3.53 -3.71 25.16
CA TYR A 19 3.25 -2.43 24.55
C TYR A 19 2.88 -1.40 25.61
N LYS A 20 3.46 -0.22 25.51
CA LYS A 20 3.20 0.94 26.37
C LYS A 20 2.25 1.92 25.70
N VAL A 21 1.61 2.77 26.51
CA VAL A 21 0.74 3.83 26.00
C VAL A 21 1.53 4.76 25.07
N GLY A 22 0.95 5.07 23.91
CA GLY A 22 1.56 5.88 22.87
C GLY A 22 2.37 5.08 21.84
N GLU A 23 2.67 3.80 22.10
CA GLU A 23 3.35 2.97 21.11
C GLU A 23 2.45 2.59 19.94
N THR A 24 3.10 2.18 18.86
CA THR A 24 2.46 1.77 17.61
C THR A 24 2.53 0.25 17.46
N LEU A 25 1.40 -0.35 17.10
CA LEU A 25 1.27 -1.75 16.76
C LEU A 25 0.80 -1.87 15.31
N HIS A 26 1.51 -2.66 14.51
CA HIS A 26 1.12 -2.97 13.14
C HIS A 26 0.52 -4.37 13.08
N THR A 27 -0.67 -4.49 12.49
CA THR A 27 -1.30 -5.78 12.22
C THR A 27 -2.32 -5.65 11.09
N ASP A 28 -2.49 -6.72 10.32
CA ASP A 28 -3.47 -6.89 9.26
C ASP A 28 -4.60 -7.88 9.66
N GLU A 29 -4.48 -8.50 10.84
CA GLU A 29 -5.44 -9.47 11.36
C GLU A 29 -6.68 -8.75 11.92
N LEU A 30 -7.79 -8.79 11.16
CA LEU A 30 -9.06 -8.13 11.53
C LEU A 30 -9.58 -8.53 12.91
N ASN A 31 -9.53 -9.81 13.26
CA ASN A 31 -10.01 -10.30 14.57
C ASN A 31 -9.22 -9.66 15.73
N ARG A 32 -7.91 -9.49 15.54
CA ARG A 32 -7.04 -8.85 16.52
C ARG A 32 -7.30 -7.36 16.62
N VAL A 33 -7.46 -6.67 15.49
CA VAL A 33 -7.84 -5.25 15.46
C VAL A 33 -9.15 -5.04 16.22
N ASN A 34 -10.17 -5.83 15.90
CA ASN A 34 -11.48 -5.73 16.54
C ASN A 34 -11.41 -5.99 18.04
N ASP A 35 -10.70 -7.02 18.50
CA ASP A 35 -10.52 -7.30 19.94
C ASP A 35 -9.84 -6.13 20.68
N LEU A 36 -8.74 -5.61 20.14
CA LEU A 36 -7.98 -4.53 20.78
C LEU A 36 -8.74 -3.21 20.81
N VAL A 37 -9.50 -2.90 19.75
CA VAL A 37 -10.32 -1.70 19.64
C VAL A 37 -11.56 -1.81 20.52
N ALA A 38 -12.28 -2.95 20.50
CA ALA A 38 -13.47 -3.17 21.32
C ALA A 38 -13.17 -3.10 22.83
N ARG A 39 -11.98 -3.54 23.24
CA ARG A 39 -11.51 -3.45 24.64
C ARG A 39 -10.97 -2.06 25.01
N GLY A 40 -10.91 -1.13 24.06
CA GLY A 40 -10.35 0.21 24.25
C GLY A 40 -8.87 0.21 24.63
N ILE A 41 -8.13 -0.81 24.20
CA ILE A 41 -6.68 -0.95 24.44
C ILE A 41 -5.92 -0.21 23.35
N CYS A 42 -6.40 -0.30 22.11
CA CYS A 42 -5.84 0.40 20.96
C CYS A 42 -6.90 1.22 20.23
N VAL A 43 -6.45 2.19 19.44
CA VAL A 43 -7.27 2.91 18.47
C VAL A 43 -6.64 2.78 17.09
N ILE A 44 -7.47 2.75 16.05
CA ILE A 44 -6.99 2.72 14.66
C ILE A 44 -6.36 4.08 14.36
N LYS A 45 -5.05 4.10 14.07
CA LYS A 45 -4.32 5.30 13.67
C LYS A 45 -4.34 5.46 12.16
N SER A 46 -4.07 4.38 11.43
CA SER A 46 -4.20 4.36 9.98
C SER A 46 -4.67 3.01 9.47
N LEU A 47 -5.48 3.05 8.43
CA LEU A 47 -5.80 1.90 7.62
C LEU A 47 -4.80 1.89 6.48
N GLU A 48 -3.76 1.07 6.58
CA GLU A 48 -2.97 0.73 5.39
C GLU A 48 -3.91 -0.04 4.46
N SER A 49 -4.35 0.64 3.39
CA SER A 49 -4.98 0.01 2.26
C SER A 49 -4.04 -1.06 1.70
N LYS A 50 -4.60 -2.26 1.48
CA LYS A 50 -4.00 -3.48 0.93
C LYS A 50 -2.70 -3.23 0.16
N GLN A 51 -1.71 -4.10 0.41
CA GLN A 51 -0.47 -4.24 -0.38
C GLN A 51 -0.63 -3.61 -1.76
N ALA A 52 0.07 -2.48 -1.94
CA ALA A 52 0.35 -1.88 -3.23
C ALA A 52 0.51 -2.99 -4.27
N GLU A 53 -0.51 -3.19 -5.11
CA GLU A 53 -0.35 -4.06 -6.28
C GLU A 53 0.81 -3.48 -7.07
N LYS A 54 1.82 -4.28 -7.41
CA LYS A 54 2.99 -3.78 -8.12
C LYS A 54 2.93 -4.15 -9.59
N VAL A 55 3.43 -3.24 -10.43
CA VAL A 55 3.63 -3.45 -11.86
C VAL A 55 5.12 -3.41 -12.15
N THR A 56 5.60 -4.38 -12.92
CA THR A 56 6.98 -4.38 -13.41
C THR A 56 7.09 -3.56 -14.69
N PHE A 57 8.04 -2.62 -14.72
CA PHE A 57 8.40 -1.82 -15.89
C PHE A 57 9.92 -1.70 -15.96
N GLN A 58 10.52 -2.07 -17.09
CA GLN A 58 11.98 -2.03 -17.30
C GLN A 58 12.78 -2.63 -16.13
N ASP A 59 12.39 -3.84 -15.70
CA ASP A 59 12.99 -4.59 -14.59
C ASP A 59 12.85 -3.96 -13.19
N ASN A 60 12.09 -2.86 -13.07
CA ASN A 60 11.78 -2.21 -11.80
C ASN A 60 10.33 -2.46 -11.39
N GLU A 61 10.07 -2.55 -10.08
CA GLU A 61 8.72 -2.66 -9.54
C GLU A 61 8.21 -1.31 -9.04
N TYR A 62 7.03 -0.91 -9.52
CA TYR A 62 6.35 0.31 -9.11
C TYR A 62 4.97 0.00 -8.54
N ASP A 63 4.45 0.87 -7.65
CA ASP A 63 3.05 0.78 -7.21
C ASP A 63 2.10 1.01 -8.39
N LEU A 64 1.04 0.21 -8.47
CA LEU A 64 0.06 0.25 -9.54
C LEU A 64 -0.56 1.63 -9.71
N ASN A 65 -0.85 2.35 -8.62
CA ASN A 65 -1.43 3.69 -8.68
C ASN A 65 -0.38 4.70 -9.17
N VAL A 66 0.87 4.58 -8.71
CA VAL A 66 1.97 5.42 -9.23
C VAL A 66 2.12 5.27 -10.74
N VAL A 67 2.05 4.04 -11.26
CA VAL A 67 2.12 3.81 -12.72
C VAL A 67 0.88 4.35 -13.44
N LYS A 68 -0.31 4.23 -12.87
CA LYS A 68 -1.53 4.82 -13.44
C LYS A 68 -1.43 6.34 -13.53
N ASP A 69 -0.95 7.00 -12.49
CA ASP A 69 -0.79 8.45 -12.43
C ASP A 69 0.28 8.93 -13.41
N ALA A 70 1.38 8.17 -13.55
CA ALA A 70 2.43 8.45 -14.54
C ALA A 70 1.91 8.29 -15.98
N LEU A 71 1.13 7.23 -16.25
CA LEU A 71 0.46 7.00 -17.54
C LEU A 71 -0.52 8.14 -17.88
N GLU A 72 -1.28 8.63 -16.91
CA GLU A 72 -2.16 9.79 -17.10
C GLU A 72 -1.35 11.07 -17.40
N SER A 73 -0.21 11.26 -16.72
CA SER A 73 0.69 12.41 -16.93
C SER A 73 1.30 12.47 -18.33
N ILE A 74 1.49 11.32 -18.99
CA ILE A 74 2.00 11.24 -20.38
C ILE A 74 0.88 11.19 -21.43
N ASN A 75 -0.37 11.50 -21.07
CA ASN A 75 -1.56 11.40 -21.94
C ASN A 75 -1.88 9.99 -22.44
N ALA A 76 -1.50 8.95 -21.70
CA ALA A 76 -1.82 7.54 -21.98
C ALA A 76 -2.69 6.92 -20.85
N PRO A 77 -3.85 7.50 -20.51
CA PRO A 77 -4.63 7.08 -19.36
C PRO A 77 -5.13 5.63 -19.49
N VAL A 78 -5.18 4.93 -18.36
CA VAL A 78 -5.73 3.58 -18.25
C VAL A 78 -7.06 3.59 -17.50
N ALA A 79 -7.85 2.54 -17.67
CA ALA A 79 -9.13 2.43 -16.97
C ALA A 79 -8.92 2.46 -15.44
N LYS A 80 -9.78 3.18 -14.72
CA LYS A 80 -9.69 3.32 -13.25
C LYS A 80 -9.68 1.97 -12.52
N ASN A 81 -10.44 1.00 -13.04
CA ASN A 81 -10.54 -0.36 -12.53
C ASN A 81 -9.47 -1.33 -13.10
N ALA A 82 -8.51 -0.86 -13.89
CA ALA A 82 -7.44 -1.71 -14.40
C ALA A 82 -6.57 -2.20 -13.23
N GLY A 83 -6.47 -3.52 -13.06
CA GLY A 83 -5.48 -4.14 -12.16
C GLY A 83 -4.11 -4.27 -12.84
N VAL A 84 -3.15 -4.92 -12.17
CA VAL A 84 -1.77 -5.14 -12.66
C VAL A 84 -1.74 -5.56 -14.14
N LYS A 85 -2.49 -6.61 -14.50
CA LYS A 85 -2.53 -7.12 -15.88
C LYS A 85 -2.98 -6.09 -16.93
N GLY A 86 -3.95 -5.24 -16.56
CA GLY A 86 -4.46 -4.21 -17.47
C GLY A 86 -3.44 -3.10 -17.69
N VAL A 87 -2.73 -2.71 -16.63
CA VAL A 87 -1.68 -1.69 -16.69
C VAL A 87 -0.45 -2.22 -17.41
N THR A 88 0.00 -3.45 -17.15
CA THR A 88 1.11 -4.08 -17.91
C THR A 88 0.83 -4.08 -19.40
N LYS A 89 -0.38 -4.48 -19.82
CA LYS A 89 -0.76 -4.47 -21.24
C LYS A 89 -0.77 -3.07 -21.85
N ALA A 90 -1.15 -2.05 -21.08
CA ALA A 90 -1.12 -0.67 -21.55
C ALA A 90 0.33 -0.21 -21.78
N ILE A 91 1.24 -0.56 -20.86
CA ILE A 91 2.68 -0.29 -20.98
C ILE A 91 3.26 -0.98 -22.23
N GLU A 92 2.93 -2.25 -22.46
CA GLU A 92 3.39 -3.01 -23.64
C GLU A 92 2.88 -2.44 -24.97
N ALA A 93 1.77 -1.69 -24.95
CA ALA A 93 1.20 -1.05 -26.13
C ALA A 93 1.73 0.37 -26.38
N LEU A 94 2.59 0.90 -25.51
CA LEU A 94 3.19 2.22 -25.68
C LEU A 94 4.20 2.23 -26.83
N SER A 95 4.31 3.38 -27.50
CA SER A 95 5.42 3.65 -28.41
C SER A 95 6.71 3.91 -27.64
N ASP A 96 7.87 3.78 -28.30
CA ASP A 96 9.19 4.04 -27.69
C ASP A 96 9.29 5.45 -27.05
N GLU A 97 8.65 6.44 -27.68
CA GLU A 97 8.55 7.81 -27.16
C GLU A 97 7.77 7.85 -25.84
N SER A 98 6.63 7.17 -25.77
CA SER A 98 5.80 7.12 -24.56
C SER A 98 6.44 6.26 -23.46
N VAL A 99 7.19 5.22 -23.82
CA VAL A 99 7.98 4.41 -22.87
C VAL A 99 9.05 5.27 -22.19
N THR A 100 9.71 6.13 -22.96
CA THR A 100 10.71 7.07 -22.43
C THR A 100 10.06 8.10 -21.50
N ALA A 101 8.94 8.70 -21.93
CA ALA A 101 8.18 9.63 -21.10
C ALA A 101 7.66 8.99 -19.80
N LEU A 102 7.20 7.73 -19.86
CA LEU A 102 6.76 6.99 -18.68
C LEU A 102 7.91 6.79 -17.69
N LYS A 103 9.10 6.44 -18.18
CA LYS A 103 10.30 6.30 -17.36
C LYS A 103 10.63 7.61 -16.64
N GLU A 104 10.68 8.72 -17.37
CA GLU A 104 10.94 10.04 -16.79
C GLU A 104 9.88 10.47 -15.77
N ALA A 105 8.61 10.09 -15.99
CA ALA A 105 7.53 10.35 -15.05
C ALA A 105 7.63 9.53 -13.75
N LEU A 106 8.19 8.31 -13.83
CA LEU A 106 8.38 7.41 -12.69
C LEU A 106 9.66 7.68 -11.89
N GLU A 107 10.66 8.33 -12.49
CA GLU A 107 11.95 8.71 -11.86
C GLU A 107 11.95 10.13 -11.27
N LYS A 108 10.84 10.87 -11.37
CA LYS A 108 10.65 12.20 -10.78
C LYS A 108 10.34 12.15 -9.28
#